data_AF-A0AAE0A9V0-F1
#
_entry.id   AF-A0AAE0A9V0-F1
#
_cell.length_a   1.000
_cell.length_b   1.000
_cell.length_c   1.000
_cell.angle_alpha   90.00
_cell.angle_beta   90.00
_cell.angle_gamma   90.00
#
_symmetry.space_group_name_H-M   'P 1'
#
loop_
_entity.id
_entity.type
_entity.pdbx_description
1 polymer ?
#
loop_
_entity_poly.entity_id
_entity_poly.type
_entity_poly.pdbx_seq_one_letter_code
_entity_poly.pdbx_strand_id
1 'polypeptide(L)'
;MRLQGNRETANQTQEHDPNIGSSSADNMKPNKRTIDQYNADAGLLAEFEESSASGKLFNYSRSVIYAPESVPDEKIIAYLSKIQRGGLVQPFGCMLAIEEPTYRIISYSENCFELLGLSSDSEAFKSRGLKGLIGVDARTLFTSTSVAYLAKAISSKELSLLNPVWVCSSSTQKPFYAILHRIDVGIVIDLEPARSKDPALSLAGAVQSQKLAVKAISRLQSLPGGDIGVLCDTVVEDVQKLTGYDRVMMYKFHDDDHGEVVSEIRRSNLEPYLGLHYPASDIPQAARFLFKQNRVRMICDCTANNVRVIQSEELMQPLCLVNSTLRSPHGCHTQYMNNMGSIASLAMAVIVNNNDSMKLWGLVVCHHTSPRYVPFPLRYACEFLMQAFGLQIYIELQLASQLAEKKTIRTQILLCDMLLRDAPSSIVTQSPSIMDLVKCDGAALYYGRNCWLLGVTPTELQVKDIADWLLNNHGDSTGLSTDSLSEAGYPGASQVG
;
A
#
# COMPACT_ATOMS: atom_id res chain seq x y z
N MET A 1 50.74 -38.48 53.52
CA MET A 1 49.80 -39.36 54.23
C MET A 1 49.19 -40.28 53.16
N ARG A 2 49.51 -41.59 53.25
CA ARG A 2 48.99 -42.77 52.50
C ARG A 2 47.43 -42.75 52.43
N LEU A 3 46.65 -43.32 51.48
CA LEU A 3 46.68 -44.42 50.48
C LEU A 3 45.69 -44.06 49.32
N GLN A 4 45.91 -44.36 48.03
CA GLN A 4 45.66 -45.61 47.25
C GLN A 4 44.20 -46.14 47.17
N GLY A 5 43.68 -46.33 45.93
CA GLY A 5 42.52 -47.20 45.65
C GLY A 5 41.82 -47.04 44.28
N ASN A 6 42.09 -47.96 43.35
CA ASN A 6 41.62 -48.11 41.95
C ASN A 6 40.09 -48.20 41.68
N ARG A 7 39.67 -47.84 40.44
CA ARG A 7 39.00 -48.68 39.40
C ARG A 7 38.45 -47.83 38.24
N GLU A 8 38.93 -48.02 37.02
CA GLU A 8 38.35 -48.82 35.91
C GLU A 8 37.22 -48.13 35.11
N THR A 9 37.44 -48.13 33.80
CA THR A 9 36.66 -47.59 32.68
C THR A 9 35.34 -48.32 32.41
N ALA A 10 34.29 -47.58 32.05
CA ALA A 10 33.22 -48.09 31.19
C ALA A 10 32.56 -46.94 30.41
N ASN A 11 32.56 -47.07 29.08
CA ASN A 11 31.81 -46.26 28.13
C ASN A 11 30.30 -46.26 28.45
N GLN A 12 29.68 -45.09 28.47
CA GLN A 12 28.24 -44.93 28.23
C GLN A 12 28.02 -43.81 27.21
N THR A 13 27.50 -44.23 26.05
CA THR A 13 26.81 -43.43 25.06
C THR A 13 25.70 -42.60 25.71
N GLN A 14 25.80 -41.27 25.63
CA GLN A 14 24.68 -40.36 25.86
C GLN A 14 24.07 -40.01 24.51
N GLU A 15 22.84 -40.47 24.29
CA GLU A 15 21.91 -39.90 23.32
C GLU A 15 21.64 -38.44 23.70
N HIS A 16 21.96 -37.52 22.80
CA HIS A 16 21.60 -36.12 22.92
C HIS A 16 20.33 -35.89 22.10
N ASP A 17 19.18 -35.82 22.79
CA ASP A 17 17.96 -35.23 22.27
C ASP A 17 18.18 -33.71 22.09
N PRO A 18 18.00 -33.13 20.89
CA PRO A 18 17.92 -31.70 20.74
C PRO A 18 16.48 -31.24 20.99
N ASN A 19 16.28 -30.59 22.14
CA ASN A 19 15.15 -29.72 22.43
C ASN A 19 14.78 -28.85 21.19
N ILE A 20 13.65 -29.17 20.58
CA ILE A 20 12.99 -28.31 19.60
C ILE A 20 12.43 -27.11 20.38
N GLY A 21 13.19 -26.02 20.39
CA GLY A 21 12.69 -24.72 20.80
C GLY A 21 11.57 -24.30 19.86
N SER A 22 10.35 -24.24 20.38
CA SER A 22 9.18 -23.69 19.71
C SER A 22 9.41 -22.21 19.44
N SER A 23 9.97 -21.87 18.28
CA SER A 23 9.95 -20.51 17.78
C SER A 23 8.50 -20.12 17.51
N SER A 24 8.07 -19.08 18.20
CA SER A 24 6.76 -18.45 18.21
C SER A 24 6.33 -17.96 16.83
N ALA A 25 5.80 -18.88 16.03
CA ALA A 25 4.90 -18.61 14.93
C ALA A 25 3.45 -18.74 15.43
N ASP A 26 3.06 -17.90 16.39
CA ASP A 26 1.67 -17.84 16.85
C ASP A 26 0.86 -16.88 15.95
N ASN A 27 0.11 -17.51 15.04
CA ASN A 27 -1.17 -17.08 14.49
C ASN A 27 -1.72 -15.72 14.96
N MET A 28 -1.49 -14.67 14.19
CA MET A 28 -2.41 -13.53 14.17
C MET A 28 -3.70 -13.96 13.45
N LYS A 29 -4.72 -14.37 14.22
CA LYS A 29 -6.09 -14.42 13.69
C LYS A 29 -6.44 -13.02 13.15
N PRO A 30 -7.00 -12.89 11.94
CA PRO A 30 -7.40 -11.60 11.42
C PRO A 30 -8.41 -10.97 12.38
N ASN A 31 -8.15 -9.72 12.79
CA ASN A 31 -9.06 -8.95 13.63
C ASN A 31 -10.44 -8.87 12.96
N LYS A 32 -11.53 -8.84 13.72
CA LYS A 32 -12.93 -8.84 13.22
C LYS A 32 -13.13 -7.80 12.11
N ARG A 33 -12.61 -6.58 12.32
CA ARG A 33 -12.63 -5.47 11.36
C ARG A 33 -12.03 -5.82 9.99
N THR A 34 -10.94 -6.59 9.98
CA THR A 34 -10.29 -7.03 8.75
C THR A 34 -11.19 -7.98 7.97
N ILE A 35 -11.86 -8.91 8.65
CA ILE A 35 -12.78 -9.86 8.03
C ILE A 35 -14.00 -9.09 7.45
N ASP A 36 -14.55 -8.17 8.23
CA ASP A 36 -15.70 -7.34 7.81
C ASP A 36 -15.36 -6.54 6.54
N GLN A 37 -14.15 -5.96 6.46
CA GLN A 37 -13.70 -5.25 5.26
C GLN A 37 -13.51 -6.17 4.05
N TYR A 38 -12.95 -7.38 4.23
CA TYR A 38 -12.86 -8.37 3.15
C TYR A 38 -14.24 -8.75 2.61
N ASN A 39 -15.24 -8.90 3.49
CA ASN A 39 -16.61 -9.19 3.10
C ASN A 39 -17.22 -8.03 2.29
N ALA A 40 -17.04 -6.80 2.75
CA ALA A 40 -17.51 -5.61 2.06
C ALA A 40 -16.89 -5.48 0.66
N ASP A 41 -15.56 -5.61 0.56
CA ASP A 41 -14.82 -5.52 -0.70
C ASP A 41 -15.25 -6.61 -1.71
N ALA A 42 -15.34 -7.85 -1.25
CA ALA A 42 -15.72 -8.97 -2.10
C ALA A 42 -17.20 -8.88 -2.52
N GLY A 43 -18.08 -8.41 -1.64
CA GLY A 43 -19.48 -8.14 -1.95
C GLY A 43 -19.66 -7.07 -3.02
N LEU A 44 -18.98 -5.94 -2.87
CA LEU A 44 -18.98 -4.85 -3.85
C LEU A 44 -18.47 -5.31 -5.22
N LEU A 45 -17.40 -6.09 -5.25
CA LEU A 45 -16.85 -6.61 -6.49
C LEU A 45 -17.84 -7.54 -7.19
N ALA A 46 -18.45 -8.46 -6.44
CA ALA A 46 -19.42 -9.40 -6.99
C ALA A 46 -20.66 -8.69 -7.52
N GLU A 47 -21.20 -7.70 -6.80
CA GLU A 47 -22.36 -6.92 -7.26
C GLU A 47 -22.05 -6.14 -8.55
N PHE A 48 -20.85 -5.58 -8.66
CA PHE A 48 -20.40 -4.91 -9.89
C PHE A 48 -20.38 -5.86 -11.09
N GLU A 49 -19.86 -7.08 -10.89
CA GLU A 49 -19.77 -8.08 -11.95
C GLU A 49 -21.14 -8.64 -12.35
N GLU A 50 -21.99 -8.94 -11.37
CA GLU A 50 -23.38 -9.36 -11.60
C GLU A 50 -24.16 -8.27 -12.36
N SER A 51 -23.94 -6.99 -12.02
CA SER A 51 -24.52 -5.84 -12.73
C SER A 51 -24.01 -5.76 -14.17
N SER A 52 -22.70 -5.91 -14.36
CA SER A 52 -22.07 -5.90 -15.69
C SER A 52 -22.56 -7.05 -16.58
N ALA A 53 -22.75 -8.25 -16.00
CA ALA A 53 -23.25 -9.42 -16.73
C ALA A 53 -24.76 -9.32 -17.03
N SER A 54 -25.55 -8.75 -16.14
CA SER A 54 -27.00 -8.59 -16.31
C SER A 54 -27.41 -7.32 -17.07
N GLY A 55 -26.47 -6.41 -17.34
CA GLY A 55 -26.74 -5.11 -17.94
C GLY A 55 -27.44 -4.11 -17.03
N LYS A 56 -27.51 -4.39 -15.71
CA LYS A 56 -28.10 -3.48 -14.72
C LYS A 56 -27.12 -2.38 -14.34
N LEU A 57 -27.65 -1.22 -13.94
CA LEU A 57 -26.84 -0.10 -13.46
C LEU A 57 -26.27 -0.43 -12.07
N PHE A 58 -24.94 -0.44 -11.95
CA PHE A 58 -24.28 -0.56 -10.66
C PHE A 58 -24.31 0.79 -9.92
N ASN A 59 -24.87 0.82 -8.70
CA ASN A 59 -24.97 2.03 -7.89
C ASN A 59 -24.00 1.97 -6.69
N TYR A 60 -22.77 2.43 -6.93
CA TYR A 60 -21.70 2.39 -5.93
C TYR A 60 -22.07 3.07 -4.60
N SER A 61 -22.68 4.26 -4.65
CA SER A 61 -23.03 5.02 -3.44
C SER A 61 -23.97 4.26 -2.51
N ARG A 62 -24.90 3.48 -3.07
CA ARG A 62 -25.80 2.64 -2.28
C ARG A 62 -25.09 1.40 -1.75
N SER A 63 -24.27 0.75 -2.58
CA SER A 63 -23.62 -0.51 -2.21
C SER A 63 -22.56 -0.33 -1.11
N VAL A 64 -21.89 0.82 -1.03
CA VAL A 64 -20.94 1.13 0.06
C VAL A 64 -21.64 1.35 1.40
N ILE A 65 -22.82 2.02 1.40
CA ILE A 65 -23.58 2.30 2.62
C ILE A 65 -24.19 1.00 3.20
N TYR A 66 -24.59 0.08 2.32
CA TYR A 66 -25.25 -1.18 2.70
C TYR A 66 -24.41 -2.39 2.26
N ALA A 67 -23.11 -2.36 2.55
CA ALA A 67 -22.24 -3.49 2.24
C ALA A 67 -22.64 -4.74 3.06
N PRO A 68 -22.60 -5.94 2.46
CA PRO A 68 -22.99 -7.15 3.16
C PRO A 68 -22.01 -7.47 4.30
N GLU A 69 -22.54 -7.76 5.50
CA GLU A 69 -21.74 -8.13 6.68
C GLU A 69 -20.97 -9.45 6.48
N SER A 70 -21.50 -10.33 5.62
CA SER A 70 -20.85 -11.59 5.25
C SER A 70 -21.12 -11.92 3.79
N VAL A 71 -20.13 -12.53 3.15
CA VAL A 71 -20.26 -13.10 1.80
C VAL A 71 -19.74 -14.53 1.80
N PRO A 72 -20.19 -15.39 0.88
CA PRO A 72 -19.64 -16.74 0.75
C PRO A 72 -18.14 -16.71 0.47
N ASP A 73 -17.39 -17.67 1.02
CA ASP A 73 -15.93 -17.80 0.85
C ASP A 73 -15.50 -17.78 -0.62
N GLU A 74 -16.33 -18.34 -1.50
CA GLU A 74 -16.14 -18.35 -2.96
C GLU A 74 -15.99 -16.93 -3.53
N LYS A 75 -16.77 -15.95 -3.03
CA LYS A 75 -16.68 -14.54 -3.46
C LYS A 75 -15.39 -13.90 -2.99
N ILE A 76 -14.91 -14.24 -1.79
CA ILE A 76 -13.63 -13.74 -1.24
C ILE A 76 -12.46 -14.28 -2.05
N ILE A 77 -12.46 -15.59 -2.33
CA ILE A 77 -11.44 -16.24 -3.15
C ILE A 77 -11.43 -15.66 -4.57
N ALA A 78 -12.61 -15.46 -5.16
CA ALA A 78 -12.74 -14.83 -6.48
C ALA A 78 -12.20 -13.40 -6.48
N TYR A 79 -12.51 -12.59 -5.46
CA TYR A 79 -12.01 -11.22 -5.31
C TYR A 79 -10.46 -11.18 -5.29
N LEU A 80 -9.84 -12.00 -4.44
CA LEU A 80 -8.38 -12.08 -4.36
C LEU A 80 -7.76 -12.58 -5.65
N SER A 81 -8.31 -13.64 -6.22
CA SER A 81 -7.81 -14.25 -7.45
C SER A 81 -7.90 -13.28 -8.63
N LYS A 82 -9.02 -12.57 -8.82
CA LYS A 82 -9.22 -11.65 -9.95
C LYS A 82 -8.30 -10.44 -9.90
N ILE A 83 -8.01 -9.93 -8.71
CA ILE A 83 -7.07 -8.81 -8.54
C ILE A 83 -5.65 -9.23 -8.94
N GLN A 84 -5.25 -10.46 -8.63
CA GLN A 84 -3.90 -10.98 -8.88
C GLN A 84 -3.73 -11.57 -10.29
N ARG A 85 -4.78 -12.23 -10.81
CA ARG A 85 -4.77 -13.11 -11.99
C ARG A 85 -5.88 -12.74 -12.98
N GLY A 86 -6.10 -11.44 -13.19
CA GLY A 86 -7.19 -10.93 -14.03
C GLY A 86 -7.10 -11.25 -15.52
N GLY A 87 -5.96 -11.75 -16.02
CA GLY A 87 -5.80 -12.20 -17.41
C GLY A 87 -5.87 -11.11 -18.49
N LEU A 88 -5.82 -9.83 -18.08
CA LEU A 88 -5.90 -8.67 -18.96
C LEU A 88 -4.73 -7.71 -18.69
N VAL A 89 -4.19 -7.11 -19.77
CA VAL A 89 -3.14 -6.08 -19.71
C VAL A 89 -3.57 -4.80 -20.45
N GLN A 90 -3.00 -3.66 -20.07
CA GLN A 90 -3.26 -2.37 -20.70
C GLN A 90 -2.63 -2.32 -22.10
N PRO A 91 -3.26 -1.62 -23.07
CA PRO A 91 -2.86 -1.69 -24.47
C PRO A 91 -1.59 -0.91 -24.83
N PHE A 92 -1.01 -0.12 -23.92
CA PHE A 92 0.15 0.73 -24.23
C PHE A 92 1.47 -0.05 -24.39
N GLY A 93 1.50 -1.32 -24.00
CA GLY A 93 2.62 -2.24 -24.18
C GLY A 93 2.13 -3.64 -24.46
N CYS A 94 3.04 -4.60 -24.61
CA CYS A 94 2.71 -6.01 -24.75
C CYS A 94 3.43 -6.84 -23.69
N MET A 95 2.89 -8.01 -23.37
CA MET A 95 3.39 -8.88 -22.32
C MET A 95 3.72 -10.25 -22.89
N LEU A 96 4.87 -10.81 -22.49
CA LEU A 96 5.26 -12.19 -22.73
C LEU A 96 5.48 -12.88 -21.38
N ALA A 97 5.09 -14.14 -21.26
CA ALA A 97 5.54 -15.00 -20.17
C ALA A 97 6.33 -16.18 -20.72
N ILE A 98 7.48 -16.45 -20.13
CA ILE A 98 8.41 -17.49 -20.56
C ILE A 98 8.72 -18.47 -19.44
N GLU A 99 8.98 -19.72 -19.81
CA GLU A 99 9.48 -20.77 -18.94
C GLU A 99 11.00 -20.66 -18.75
N GLU A 100 11.46 -20.74 -17.50
CA GLU A 100 12.89 -20.93 -17.18
C GLU A 100 13.20 -22.45 -17.14
N PRO A 101 14.32 -22.93 -17.74
CA PRO A 101 15.38 -22.19 -18.43
C PRO A 101 15.23 -22.17 -19.97
N THR A 102 14.12 -22.67 -20.52
CA THR A 102 13.97 -22.95 -21.95
C THR A 102 13.72 -21.71 -22.80
N TYR A 103 13.30 -20.59 -22.20
CA TYR A 103 12.81 -19.38 -22.87
C TYR A 103 11.58 -19.63 -23.75
N ARG A 104 10.90 -20.77 -23.54
CA ARG A 104 9.67 -21.12 -24.24
C ARG A 104 8.55 -20.22 -23.77
N ILE A 105 7.87 -19.55 -24.71
CA ILE A 105 6.71 -18.71 -24.39
C ILE A 105 5.55 -19.61 -23.93
N ILE A 106 5.07 -19.35 -22.72
CA ILE A 106 3.92 -20.02 -22.11
C ILE A 106 2.67 -19.15 -22.11
N SER A 107 2.83 -17.84 -22.34
CA SER A 107 1.72 -16.89 -22.51
C SER A 107 2.18 -15.61 -23.19
N TYR A 108 1.26 -14.90 -23.84
CA TYR A 108 1.51 -13.62 -24.48
C TYR A 108 0.21 -12.80 -24.57
N SER A 109 0.31 -11.47 -24.65
CA SER A 109 -0.86 -10.61 -24.91
C SER A 109 -1.22 -10.57 -26.40
N GLU A 110 -2.50 -10.48 -26.73
CA GLU A 110 -2.99 -10.48 -28.13
C GLU A 110 -2.29 -9.44 -29.03
N ASN A 111 -1.96 -8.27 -28.46
CA ASN A 111 -1.30 -7.17 -29.17
C ASN A 111 0.23 -7.37 -29.39
N CYS A 112 0.82 -8.49 -28.96
CA CYS A 112 2.25 -8.77 -29.20
C CYS A 112 2.60 -8.76 -30.69
N PHE A 113 1.74 -9.32 -31.55
CA PHE A 113 1.99 -9.38 -33.00
C PHE A 113 2.11 -8.00 -33.61
N GLU A 114 1.20 -7.10 -33.26
CA GLU A 114 1.18 -5.71 -33.76
C GLU A 114 2.40 -4.92 -33.25
N LEU A 115 2.64 -4.94 -31.94
CA LEU A 115 3.67 -4.11 -31.32
C LEU A 115 5.08 -4.56 -31.72
N LEU A 116 5.35 -5.87 -31.73
CA LEU A 116 6.66 -6.40 -32.15
C LEU A 116 6.82 -6.42 -33.68
N GLY A 117 5.72 -6.25 -34.42
CA GLY A 117 5.65 -6.30 -35.89
C GLY A 117 5.92 -7.69 -36.45
N LEU A 118 5.31 -8.70 -35.83
CA LEU A 118 5.38 -10.09 -36.24
C LEU A 118 4.29 -10.35 -37.29
N SER A 119 4.65 -10.94 -38.43
CA SER A 119 3.66 -11.41 -39.40
C SER A 119 3.12 -12.77 -38.98
N SER A 120 1.82 -12.85 -38.71
CA SER A 120 1.09 -14.10 -38.48
C SER A 120 1.17 -15.07 -39.68
N ASP A 121 1.47 -14.53 -40.87
CA ASP A 121 1.62 -15.29 -42.11
C ASP A 121 3.04 -15.74 -42.43
N SER A 122 4.02 -15.43 -41.57
CA SER A 122 5.40 -15.87 -41.77
C SER A 122 5.49 -17.39 -41.89
N GLU A 123 6.17 -17.84 -42.96
CA GLU A 123 6.49 -19.25 -43.24
C GLU A 123 7.14 -19.96 -42.02
N ALA A 124 7.81 -19.23 -41.12
CA ALA A 124 8.39 -19.79 -39.91
C ALA A 124 7.35 -20.26 -38.86
N PHE A 125 6.19 -19.60 -38.77
CA PHE A 125 5.10 -20.02 -37.87
C PHE A 125 4.26 -21.14 -38.51
N LYS A 126 4.00 -21.04 -39.83
CA LYS A 126 3.26 -22.05 -40.60
C LYS A 126 4.01 -23.38 -40.70
N SER A 127 5.32 -23.36 -40.97
CA SER A 127 6.16 -24.58 -41.04
C SER A 127 6.28 -25.33 -39.71
N ARG A 128 6.07 -24.65 -38.57
CA ARG A 128 6.08 -25.25 -37.23
C ARG A 128 4.70 -25.68 -36.74
N GLY A 129 3.64 -25.45 -37.51
CA GLY A 129 2.26 -25.78 -37.13
C GLY A 129 1.72 -24.97 -35.94
N LEU A 130 2.38 -23.87 -35.58
CA LEU A 130 2.04 -23.07 -34.40
C LEU A 130 0.97 -22.04 -34.75
N LYS A 131 -0.18 -22.08 -34.06
CA LYS A 131 -1.28 -21.09 -34.20
C LYS A 131 -1.08 -19.82 -33.35
N GLY A 132 0.15 -19.52 -32.93
CA GLY A 132 0.45 -18.40 -32.03
C GLY A 132 1.90 -18.40 -31.55
N LEU A 133 2.19 -17.63 -30.50
CA LEU A 133 3.53 -17.56 -29.90
C LEU A 133 3.80 -18.64 -28.84
N ILE A 134 2.79 -19.39 -28.40
CA ILE A 134 2.98 -20.47 -27.40
C ILE A 134 3.97 -21.51 -27.95
N GLY A 135 4.94 -21.89 -27.13
CA GLY A 135 5.97 -22.86 -27.51
C GLY A 135 7.16 -22.26 -28.28
N VAL A 136 7.08 -21.00 -28.70
CA VAL A 136 8.17 -20.32 -29.42
C VAL A 136 9.25 -19.89 -28.44
N ASP A 137 10.51 -19.98 -28.84
CA ASP A 137 11.62 -19.42 -28.10
C ASP A 137 11.60 -17.88 -28.20
N ALA A 138 11.36 -17.21 -27.07
CA ALA A 138 11.24 -15.75 -27.00
C ALA A 138 12.49 -15.02 -27.51
N ARG A 139 13.67 -15.64 -27.49
CA ARG A 139 14.93 -15.04 -27.97
C ARG A 139 14.87 -14.72 -29.46
N THR A 140 14.07 -15.46 -30.23
CA THR A 140 13.90 -15.24 -31.67
C THR A 140 13.18 -13.92 -32.00
N LEU A 141 12.46 -13.36 -31.03
CA LEU A 141 11.69 -12.12 -31.20
C LEU A 141 12.56 -10.85 -31.08
N PHE A 142 13.81 -10.98 -30.63
CA PHE A 142 14.69 -9.85 -30.35
C PHE A 142 16.04 -9.97 -31.08
N THR A 143 16.75 -8.84 -31.20
CA THR A 143 18.11 -8.82 -31.77
C THR A 143 19.09 -9.62 -30.91
N SER A 144 20.18 -10.11 -31.50
CA SER A 144 21.20 -10.90 -30.79
C SER A 144 21.79 -10.16 -29.58
N THR A 145 21.94 -8.83 -29.66
CA THR A 145 22.39 -7.98 -28.54
C THR A 145 21.35 -7.96 -27.41
N SER A 146 20.08 -7.78 -27.74
CA SER A 146 18.97 -7.80 -26.78
C SER A 146 18.85 -9.16 -26.09
N VAL A 147 19.04 -10.25 -26.82
CA VAL A 147 19.04 -11.61 -26.26
C VAL A 147 20.14 -11.79 -25.23
N ALA A 148 21.34 -11.27 -25.48
CA ALA A 148 22.44 -11.32 -24.51
C ALA A 148 22.11 -10.53 -23.22
N TYR A 149 21.48 -9.36 -23.35
CA TYR A 149 21.04 -8.58 -22.18
C TYR A 149 19.92 -9.27 -21.40
N LEU A 150 18.92 -9.83 -22.10
CA LEU A 150 17.85 -10.60 -21.47
C LEU A 150 18.40 -11.84 -20.74
N ALA A 151 19.29 -12.60 -21.36
CA ALA A 151 19.89 -13.78 -20.75
C ALA A 151 20.72 -13.42 -19.50
N LYS A 152 21.44 -12.29 -19.53
CA LYS A 152 22.16 -11.75 -18.37
C LYS A 152 21.19 -11.30 -17.27
N ALA A 153 20.07 -10.70 -17.62
CA ALA A 153 19.06 -10.30 -16.64
C ALA A 153 18.44 -11.53 -15.97
N ILE A 154 17.99 -12.49 -16.77
CA ILE A 154 17.33 -13.72 -16.34
C ILE A 154 18.25 -14.60 -15.48
N SER A 155 19.57 -14.54 -15.65
CA SER A 155 20.50 -15.26 -14.75
C SER A 155 20.73 -14.55 -13.41
N SER A 156 20.30 -13.30 -13.24
CA SER A 156 20.41 -12.57 -11.97
C SER A 156 19.43 -13.11 -10.93
N LYS A 157 19.89 -13.22 -9.67
CA LYS A 157 19.01 -13.55 -8.53
C LYS A 157 17.94 -12.49 -8.31
N GLU A 158 18.28 -11.23 -8.54
CA GLU A 158 17.38 -10.09 -8.32
C GLU A 158 17.16 -9.34 -9.65
N LEU A 159 16.01 -9.59 -10.28
CA LEU A 159 15.65 -9.03 -11.59
C LEU A 159 15.32 -7.54 -11.52
N SER A 160 14.71 -7.11 -10.41
CA SER A 160 14.26 -5.73 -10.19
C SER A 160 15.40 -4.72 -10.36
N LEU A 161 16.62 -5.06 -9.94
CA LEU A 161 17.79 -4.18 -10.05
C LEU A 161 18.28 -3.97 -11.49
N LEU A 162 17.93 -4.87 -12.41
CA LEU A 162 18.31 -4.79 -13.83
C LEU A 162 17.19 -4.21 -14.69
N ASN A 163 16.01 -3.99 -14.11
CA ASN A 163 14.91 -3.34 -14.81
C ASN A 163 15.16 -1.83 -14.94
N PRO A 164 14.82 -1.22 -16.09
CA PRO A 164 14.37 -1.87 -17.32
C PRO A 164 15.55 -2.39 -18.15
N VAL A 165 15.40 -3.56 -18.77
CA VAL A 165 16.35 -4.07 -19.77
C VAL A 165 15.99 -3.50 -21.12
N TRP A 166 16.98 -2.97 -21.85
CA TRP A 166 16.74 -2.46 -23.19
C TRP A 166 16.75 -3.58 -24.23
N VAL A 167 15.68 -3.67 -25.03
CA VAL A 167 15.55 -4.68 -26.08
C VAL A 167 15.00 -4.08 -27.37
N CYS A 168 15.39 -4.65 -28.50
CA CYS A 168 14.89 -4.28 -29.83
C CYS A 168 14.25 -5.50 -30.50
N SER A 169 13.09 -5.30 -31.12
CA SER A 169 12.44 -6.34 -31.94
C SER A 169 13.36 -6.77 -33.08
N SER A 170 13.49 -8.07 -33.31
CA SER A 170 14.25 -8.61 -34.44
C SER A 170 13.65 -8.20 -35.79
N SER A 171 12.31 -8.11 -35.85
CA SER A 171 11.56 -7.85 -37.08
C SER A 171 11.51 -6.37 -37.45
N THR A 172 11.25 -5.50 -36.47
CA THR A 172 11.04 -4.06 -36.74
C THR A 172 12.18 -3.17 -36.27
N GLN A 173 13.14 -3.70 -35.50
CA GLN A 173 14.18 -2.92 -34.82
C GLN A 173 13.64 -1.82 -33.88
N LYS A 174 12.34 -1.84 -33.57
CA LYS A 174 11.74 -0.90 -32.62
C LYS A 174 12.27 -1.20 -31.20
N PRO A 175 12.66 -0.17 -30.43
CA PRO A 175 13.15 -0.34 -29.07
C PRO A 175 12.00 -0.44 -28.06
N PHE A 176 12.22 -1.24 -27.02
CA PHE A 176 11.32 -1.42 -25.89
C PHE A 176 12.10 -1.40 -24.58
N TYR A 177 11.45 -0.92 -23.53
CA TYR A 177 11.84 -1.26 -22.17
C TYR A 177 11.22 -2.61 -21.83
N ALA A 178 12.05 -3.60 -21.52
CA ALA A 178 11.64 -4.88 -20.98
C ALA A 178 11.73 -4.83 -19.44
N ILE A 179 10.60 -5.00 -18.76
CA ILE A 179 10.51 -5.08 -17.31
C ILE A 179 10.20 -6.54 -16.94
N LEU A 180 11.12 -7.17 -16.23
CA LEU A 180 11.08 -8.59 -15.93
C LEU A 180 10.65 -8.84 -14.48
N HIS A 181 9.73 -9.80 -14.30
CA HIS A 181 9.25 -10.24 -13.00
C HIS A 181 9.13 -11.76 -12.94
N ARG A 182 9.77 -12.40 -11.95
CA ARG A 182 9.56 -13.82 -11.68
C ARG A 182 8.20 -14.05 -11.04
N ILE A 183 7.53 -15.09 -11.50
CA ILE A 183 6.25 -15.57 -11.02
C ILE A 183 6.34 -17.07 -10.70
N ASP A 184 5.24 -17.66 -10.26
CA ASP A 184 5.14 -19.07 -9.87
C ASP A 184 5.46 -20.07 -10.99
N VAL A 185 5.22 -19.70 -12.25
CA VAL A 185 5.38 -20.60 -13.41
C VAL A 185 6.46 -20.15 -14.41
N GLY A 186 7.24 -19.10 -14.11
CA GLY A 186 8.25 -18.57 -15.02
C GLY A 186 8.54 -17.09 -14.83
N ILE A 187 8.80 -16.38 -15.93
CA ILE A 187 9.06 -14.93 -15.93
C ILE A 187 8.05 -14.22 -16.82
N VAL A 188 7.44 -13.17 -16.29
CA VAL A 188 6.69 -12.16 -17.06
C VAL A 188 7.65 -11.07 -17.54
N ILE A 189 7.55 -10.73 -18.81
CA ILE A 189 8.31 -9.69 -19.49
C ILE A 189 7.31 -8.68 -20.05
N ASP A 190 7.22 -7.53 -19.42
CA ASP A 190 6.44 -6.39 -19.92
C ASP A 190 7.29 -5.56 -20.88
N LEU A 191 6.77 -5.35 -22.08
CA LEU A 191 7.45 -4.63 -23.16
C LEU A 191 6.74 -3.32 -23.42
N GLU A 192 7.36 -2.23 -22.98
CA GLU A 192 6.86 -0.87 -23.18
C GLU A 192 7.58 -0.22 -24.37
N PRO A 193 6.86 0.28 -25.40
CA PRO A 193 7.48 0.94 -26.53
C PRO A 193 8.29 2.16 -26.09
N ALA A 194 9.59 2.16 -26.38
CA ALA A 194 10.43 3.31 -26.15
C ALA A 194 10.45 4.20 -27.40
N ARG A 195 10.38 5.52 -27.24
CA ARG A 195 10.48 6.44 -28.39
C ARG A 195 11.94 6.47 -28.85
N SER A 196 12.22 6.28 -30.13
CA SER A 196 13.60 6.28 -30.67
C SER A 196 14.41 7.57 -30.41
N LYS A 197 13.74 8.69 -30.07
CA LYS A 197 14.33 9.97 -29.66
C LYS A 197 14.14 10.29 -28.18
N ASP A 198 13.68 9.34 -27.37
CA ASP A 198 13.54 9.55 -25.94
C ASP A 198 14.93 9.90 -25.37
N PRO A 199 15.12 11.06 -24.71
CA PRO A 199 16.36 11.33 -24.00
C PRO A 199 16.73 10.16 -23.09
N ALA A 200 15.73 9.48 -22.49
CA ALA A 200 15.91 8.31 -21.64
C ALA A 200 16.48 7.06 -22.34
N LEU A 201 16.55 7.05 -23.69
CA LEU A 201 17.28 6.04 -24.45
C LEU A 201 18.77 6.34 -24.61
N SER A 202 19.20 7.58 -24.34
CA SER A 202 20.62 7.92 -24.21
C SER A 202 21.06 7.75 -22.76
N LEU A 203 22.32 7.36 -22.54
CA LEU A 203 22.95 7.39 -21.21
C LEU A 203 22.68 8.74 -20.52
N ALA A 204 22.64 9.83 -21.29
CA ALA A 204 22.34 11.17 -20.79
C ALA A 204 20.93 11.33 -20.17
N GLY A 205 19.87 10.76 -20.75
CA GLY A 205 18.52 10.93 -20.21
C GLY A 205 18.10 9.87 -19.18
N ALA A 206 18.71 8.68 -19.19
CA ALA A 206 18.63 7.75 -18.06
C ALA A 206 19.22 8.41 -16.80
N VAL A 207 20.39 9.06 -16.95
CA VAL A 207 21.00 9.89 -15.90
C VAL A 207 20.14 11.11 -15.57
N GLN A 208 19.43 11.70 -16.52
CA GLN A 208 18.56 12.86 -16.25
C GLN A 208 17.39 12.52 -15.33
N SER A 209 16.71 11.39 -15.53
CA SER A 209 15.60 10.97 -14.66
C SER A 209 16.10 10.71 -13.22
N GLN A 210 17.24 10.05 -13.09
CA GLN A 210 17.91 9.86 -11.80
C GLN A 210 18.35 11.19 -11.17
N LYS A 211 18.90 12.12 -11.95
CA LYS A 211 19.31 13.45 -11.48
C LYS A 211 18.13 14.25 -10.95
N LEU A 212 16.97 14.15 -11.59
CA LEU A 212 15.74 14.79 -11.11
C LEU A 212 15.28 14.16 -9.79
N ALA A 213 15.34 12.82 -9.66
CA ALA A 213 15.06 12.14 -8.41
C ALA A 213 16.01 12.58 -7.28
N VAL A 214 17.32 12.58 -7.54
CA VAL A 214 18.35 13.02 -6.58
C VAL A 214 18.11 14.47 -6.15
N LYS A 215 17.74 15.36 -7.08
CA LYS A 215 17.41 16.75 -6.77
C LYS A 215 16.17 16.84 -5.85
N ALA A 216 15.12 16.08 -6.15
CA ALA A 216 13.91 16.04 -5.32
C ALA A 216 14.20 15.46 -3.92
N ILE A 217 14.95 14.36 -3.84
CA ILE A 217 15.38 13.76 -2.57
C ILE A 217 16.24 14.74 -1.76
N SER A 218 17.19 15.41 -2.38
CA SER A 218 18.02 16.42 -1.72
C SER A 218 17.20 17.60 -1.21
N ARG A 219 16.20 18.05 -1.98
CA ARG A 219 15.26 19.09 -1.52
C ARG A 219 14.50 18.60 -0.30
N LEU A 220 13.95 17.40 -0.34
CA LEU A 220 13.20 16.80 0.76
C LEU A 220 14.04 16.67 2.05
N GLN A 221 15.28 16.20 1.93
CA GLN A 221 16.21 16.05 3.05
C GLN A 221 16.73 17.38 3.62
N SER A 222 16.67 18.47 2.85
CA SER A 222 17.06 19.81 3.31
C SER A 222 15.98 20.56 4.08
N LEU A 223 14.75 20.03 4.12
CA LEU A 223 13.65 20.67 4.83
C LEU A 223 13.88 20.63 6.34
N PRO A 224 13.51 21.69 7.08
CA PRO A 224 13.51 21.64 8.53
C PRO A 224 12.47 20.60 8.99
N GLY A 225 12.85 19.76 9.95
CA GLY A 225 11.92 18.81 10.55
C GLY A 225 10.86 19.49 11.42
N GLY A 226 9.83 18.73 11.78
CA GLY A 226 8.72 19.15 12.65
C GLY A 226 7.42 19.50 11.95
N ASP A 227 7.36 19.44 10.61
CA ASP A 227 6.14 19.72 9.84
C ASP A 227 5.94 18.71 8.70
N ILE A 228 5.05 17.74 8.94
CA ILE A 228 4.67 16.73 7.95
C ILE A 228 3.94 17.36 6.75
N GLY A 229 3.19 18.45 6.96
CA GLY A 229 2.46 19.15 5.89
C GLY A 229 3.42 19.68 4.83
N VAL A 230 4.50 20.35 5.26
CA VAL A 230 5.54 20.87 4.35
C VAL A 230 6.24 19.74 3.57
N LEU A 231 6.45 18.58 4.20
CA LEU A 231 6.98 17.40 3.51
C LEU A 231 6.01 16.91 2.43
N CYS A 232 4.73 16.78 2.76
CA CYS A 232 3.69 16.38 1.82
C CYS A 232 3.60 17.35 0.63
N ASP A 233 3.53 18.66 0.89
CA ASP A 233 3.47 19.72 -0.13
C ASP A 233 4.68 19.67 -1.07
N THR A 234 5.87 19.50 -0.51
CA THR A 234 7.10 19.42 -1.30
C THR A 234 7.11 18.20 -2.22
N VAL A 235 6.65 17.05 -1.73
CA VAL A 235 6.60 15.82 -2.52
C VAL A 235 5.57 15.90 -3.63
N VAL A 236 4.36 16.42 -3.37
CA VAL A 236 3.35 16.54 -4.44
C VAL A 236 3.81 17.51 -5.54
N GLU A 237 4.50 18.60 -5.19
CA GLU A 237 5.12 19.52 -6.15
C GLU A 237 6.18 18.84 -7.02
N ASP A 238 7.11 18.12 -6.39
CA ASP A 238 8.22 17.49 -7.10
C ASP A 238 7.71 16.38 -8.01
N VAL A 239 6.75 15.57 -7.54
CA VAL A 239 6.08 14.57 -8.37
C VAL A 239 5.33 15.22 -9.53
N GLN A 240 4.63 16.34 -9.33
CA GLN A 240 3.96 17.05 -10.42
C GLN A 240 4.96 17.56 -11.47
N LYS A 241 6.09 18.14 -11.05
CA LYS A 241 7.15 18.62 -11.95
C LYS A 241 7.81 17.47 -12.71
N LEU A 242 8.01 16.33 -12.07
CA LEU A 242 8.59 15.13 -12.66
C LEU A 242 7.67 14.51 -13.70
N THR A 243 6.39 14.35 -13.34
CA THR A 243 5.46 13.50 -14.09
C THR A 243 4.53 14.27 -15.01
N GLY A 244 4.29 15.57 -14.73
CA GLY A 244 3.43 16.47 -15.49
C GLY A 244 1.93 16.13 -15.45
N TYR A 245 1.47 15.40 -14.43
CA TYR A 245 0.03 15.15 -14.22
C TYR A 245 -0.72 16.45 -13.88
N ASP A 246 -2.02 16.47 -14.15
CA ASP A 246 -2.84 17.68 -13.94
C ASP A 246 -3.10 17.91 -12.45
N ARG A 247 -3.19 16.83 -11.68
CA ARG A 247 -3.39 16.82 -10.23
C ARG A 247 -2.44 15.79 -9.63
N VAL A 248 -1.78 16.16 -8.53
CA VAL A 248 -0.99 15.26 -7.69
C VAL A 248 -1.38 15.53 -6.25
N MET A 249 -1.66 14.48 -5.50
CA MET A 249 -2.19 14.59 -4.15
C MET A 249 -1.58 13.55 -3.21
N MET A 250 -1.43 13.93 -1.95
CA MET A 250 -1.11 13.03 -0.86
C MET A 250 -2.40 12.50 -0.24
N TYR A 251 -2.63 11.21 -0.38
CA TYR A 251 -3.76 10.49 0.18
C TYR A 251 -3.30 9.69 1.41
N LYS A 252 -3.68 10.13 2.61
CA LYS A 252 -3.29 9.49 3.88
C LYS A 252 -4.37 8.51 4.32
N PHE A 253 -3.97 7.30 4.75
CA PHE A 253 -4.88 6.36 5.41
C PHE A 253 -5.00 6.68 6.91
N HIS A 254 -6.23 6.65 7.42
CA HIS A 254 -6.53 6.73 8.85
C HIS A 254 -6.62 5.33 9.47
N ASP A 255 -6.82 5.24 10.78
CA ASP A 255 -6.77 3.97 11.53
C ASP A 255 -7.94 3.02 11.21
N ASP A 256 -9.00 3.56 10.62
CA ASP A 256 -10.14 2.85 10.06
C ASP A 256 -10.06 2.58 8.56
N ASP A 257 -8.88 2.80 7.98
CA ASP A 257 -8.56 2.58 6.57
C ASP A 257 -9.31 3.46 5.56
N HIS A 258 -10.19 4.36 6.01
CA HIS A 258 -10.63 5.46 5.15
C HIS A 258 -9.43 6.36 4.85
N GLY A 259 -9.50 7.15 3.79
CA GLY A 259 -8.42 8.07 3.50
C GLY A 259 -8.84 9.49 3.25
N GLU A 260 -7.87 10.38 3.36
CA GLU A 260 -8.02 11.82 3.30
C GLU A 260 -6.97 12.41 2.39
N VAL A 261 -7.35 13.38 1.57
CA VAL A 261 -6.40 14.19 0.80
C VAL A 261 -5.82 15.27 1.70
N VAL A 262 -4.59 15.07 2.18
CA VAL A 262 -3.92 15.98 3.14
C VAL A 262 -3.05 17.04 2.48
N SER A 263 -2.70 16.86 1.21
CA SER A 263 -1.95 17.83 0.41
C SER A 263 -2.27 17.64 -1.07
N GLU A 264 -2.30 18.72 -1.84
CA GLU A 264 -2.68 18.69 -3.24
C GLU A 264 -2.01 19.82 -4.03
N ILE A 265 -1.52 19.48 -5.23
CA ILE A 265 -1.23 20.45 -6.29
C ILE A 265 -2.01 20.08 -7.55
N ARG A 266 -2.64 21.07 -8.17
CA ARG A 266 -3.50 20.85 -9.33
C ARG A 266 -3.42 21.97 -10.35
N ARG A 267 -3.84 21.67 -11.58
CA ARG A 267 -4.15 22.66 -12.60
C ARG A 267 -5.29 23.56 -12.10
N SER A 268 -5.19 24.86 -12.36
CA SER A 268 -6.06 25.88 -11.77
C SER A 268 -7.55 25.70 -12.07
N ASN A 269 -7.90 25.08 -13.20
CA ASN A 269 -9.27 24.89 -13.66
C ASN A 269 -9.98 23.62 -13.13
N LEU A 270 -9.32 22.81 -12.29
CA LEU A 270 -9.93 21.60 -11.71
C LEU A 270 -10.55 21.90 -10.34
N GLU A 271 -11.56 21.16 -9.89
CA GLU A 271 -12.07 21.31 -8.52
C GLU A 271 -11.07 20.75 -7.49
N PRO A 272 -10.82 21.41 -6.34
CA PRO A 272 -9.89 20.89 -5.33
C PRO A 272 -10.44 19.65 -4.63
N TYR A 273 -9.57 18.68 -4.33
CA TYR A 273 -9.90 17.52 -3.49
C TYR A 273 -9.31 17.61 -2.09
N LEU A 274 -8.49 18.63 -1.80
CA LEU A 274 -7.91 18.86 -0.48
C LEU A 274 -8.96 18.83 0.64
N GLY A 275 -8.71 18.04 1.68
CA GLY A 275 -9.58 17.86 2.84
C GLY A 275 -10.77 16.91 2.63
N LEU A 276 -10.95 16.35 1.43
CA LEU A 276 -12.00 15.36 1.20
C LEU A 276 -11.60 13.99 1.76
N HIS A 277 -12.56 13.34 2.41
CA HIS A 277 -12.46 11.98 2.92
C HIS A 277 -13.13 10.99 1.98
N TYR A 278 -12.56 9.80 1.86
CA TYR A 278 -13.00 8.73 0.98
C TYR A 278 -13.11 7.42 1.77
N PRO A 279 -14.17 6.62 1.55
CA PRO A 279 -14.40 5.39 2.28
C PRO A 279 -13.30 4.35 2.02
N ALA A 280 -13.08 3.45 2.98
CA ALA A 280 -12.07 2.39 2.88
C ALA A 280 -12.28 1.46 1.67
N SER A 281 -13.51 1.33 1.19
CA SER A 281 -13.89 0.52 0.03
C SER A 281 -13.41 1.08 -1.32
N ASP A 282 -13.04 2.36 -1.40
CA ASP A 282 -12.51 2.97 -2.63
C ASP A 282 -11.14 2.37 -3.00
N ILE A 283 -10.37 1.97 -1.99
CA ILE A 283 -9.10 1.24 -2.14
C ILE A 283 -9.19 -0.07 -1.33
N PRO A 284 -9.71 -1.13 -1.97
CA PRO A 284 -9.93 -2.42 -1.31
C PRO A 284 -8.67 -2.96 -0.63
N GLN A 285 -8.86 -3.74 0.44
CA GLN A 285 -7.77 -4.27 1.26
C GLN A 285 -6.74 -5.08 0.45
N ALA A 286 -7.18 -5.87 -0.53
CA ALA A 286 -6.27 -6.60 -1.41
C ALA A 286 -5.43 -5.64 -2.27
N ALA A 287 -6.01 -4.55 -2.75
CA ALA A 287 -5.27 -3.52 -3.48
C ALA A 287 -4.24 -2.82 -2.59
N ARG A 288 -4.60 -2.49 -1.34
CA ARG A 288 -3.67 -1.94 -0.33
C ARG A 288 -2.53 -2.90 -0.03
N PHE A 289 -2.80 -4.19 0.10
CA PHE A 289 -1.77 -5.21 0.26
C PHE A 289 -0.85 -5.28 -0.96
N LEU A 290 -1.41 -5.25 -2.18
CA LEU A 290 -0.60 -5.24 -3.40
C LEU A 290 0.31 -4.01 -3.49
N PHE A 291 -0.11 -2.83 -3.01
CA PHE A 291 0.74 -1.64 -2.98
C PHE A 291 1.96 -1.78 -2.07
N LYS A 292 1.94 -2.68 -1.07
CA LYS A 292 3.12 -2.99 -0.27
C LYS A 292 4.18 -3.75 -1.07
N GLN A 293 3.75 -4.60 -2.01
CA GLN A 293 4.62 -5.39 -2.87
C GLN A 293 5.04 -4.60 -4.12
N ASN A 294 4.08 -3.99 -4.80
CA ASN A 294 4.27 -3.19 -6.02
C ASN A 294 3.97 -1.73 -5.72
N ARG A 295 5.05 -0.98 -5.48
CA ARG A 295 4.98 0.37 -4.93
C ARG A 295 4.55 1.42 -5.94
N VAL A 296 4.57 1.12 -7.23
CA VAL A 296 4.17 2.06 -8.29
C VAL A 296 3.21 1.38 -9.24
N ARG A 297 2.08 2.04 -9.51
CA ARG A 297 1.05 1.54 -10.42
C ARG A 297 0.57 2.65 -11.34
N MET A 298 0.65 2.42 -12.64
CA MET A 298 0.19 3.36 -13.67
C MET A 298 -1.01 2.79 -14.42
N ILE A 299 -1.99 3.63 -14.68
CA ILE A 299 -3.08 3.42 -15.63
C ILE A 299 -2.97 4.54 -16.66
N CYS A 300 -2.62 4.19 -17.90
CA CYS A 300 -2.43 5.19 -18.95
C CYS A 300 -3.74 5.82 -19.41
N ASP A 301 -4.79 5.01 -19.48
CA ASP A 301 -6.11 5.38 -19.97
C ASP A 301 -7.12 4.35 -19.45
N CYS A 302 -8.05 4.79 -18.61
CA CYS A 302 -9.13 3.93 -18.12
C CYS A 302 -10.22 3.68 -19.18
N THR A 303 -10.28 4.46 -20.25
CA THR A 303 -11.27 4.27 -21.32
C THR A 303 -10.78 3.35 -22.43
N ALA A 304 -9.48 3.00 -22.42
CA ALA A 304 -8.89 2.13 -23.42
C ALA A 304 -9.33 0.67 -23.22
N ASN A 305 -9.54 -0.03 -24.34
CA ASN A 305 -9.88 -1.46 -24.31
C ASN A 305 -8.67 -2.27 -23.80
N ASN A 306 -8.89 -3.03 -22.74
CA ASN A 306 -7.88 -3.94 -22.21
C ASN A 306 -7.61 -5.09 -23.19
N VAL A 307 -6.36 -5.58 -23.18
CA VAL A 307 -5.88 -6.64 -24.07
C VAL A 307 -5.86 -7.96 -23.34
N ARG A 308 -6.39 -9.01 -23.97
CA ARG A 308 -6.39 -10.35 -23.38
C ARG A 308 -5.01 -10.97 -23.39
N VAL A 309 -4.72 -11.70 -22.33
CA VAL A 309 -3.55 -12.58 -22.24
C VAL A 309 -3.94 -13.98 -22.71
N ILE A 310 -3.31 -14.45 -23.80
CA ILE A 310 -3.43 -15.81 -24.31
C ILE A 310 -2.39 -16.67 -23.59
N GLN A 311 -2.81 -17.79 -23.03
CA GLN A 311 -1.96 -18.67 -22.22
C GLN A 311 -2.06 -20.12 -22.69
N SER A 312 -1.01 -20.91 -22.41
CA SER A 312 -0.99 -22.34 -22.69
C SER A 312 -2.09 -23.06 -21.92
N GLU A 313 -2.74 -24.06 -22.55
CA GLU A 313 -3.71 -24.94 -21.90
C GLU A 313 -3.07 -25.82 -20.81
N GLU A 314 -1.74 -25.95 -20.82
CA GLU A 314 -0.96 -26.66 -19.80
C GLU A 314 -0.99 -25.96 -18.43
N LEU A 315 -1.36 -24.66 -18.38
CA LEU A 315 -1.39 -23.89 -17.15
C LEU A 315 -2.67 -24.16 -16.36
N MET A 316 -2.52 -24.60 -15.11
CA MET A 316 -3.63 -24.95 -14.20
C MET A 316 -4.51 -23.77 -13.80
N GLN A 317 -3.96 -22.55 -13.86
CA GLN A 317 -4.65 -21.32 -13.46
C GLN A 317 -4.12 -20.12 -14.25
N PRO A 318 -4.87 -19.02 -14.35
CA PRO A 318 -4.42 -17.84 -15.07
C PRO A 318 -3.13 -17.27 -14.49
N LEU A 319 -2.29 -16.65 -15.31
CA LEU A 319 -1.01 -16.09 -14.85
C LEU A 319 -1.15 -15.05 -13.72
N CYS A 320 -0.20 -15.08 -12.79
CA CYS A 320 -0.06 -14.05 -11.77
C CYS A 320 0.52 -12.78 -12.42
N LEU A 321 -0.30 -11.72 -12.51
CA LEU A 321 0.09 -10.43 -13.09
C LEU A 321 0.35 -9.37 -12.02
N VAL A 322 0.41 -9.76 -10.75
CA VAL A 322 0.53 -8.84 -9.60
C VAL A 322 1.66 -7.82 -9.81
N ASN A 323 2.83 -8.30 -10.23
CA ASN A 323 4.04 -7.48 -10.43
C ASN A 323 4.13 -6.85 -11.82
N SER A 324 3.26 -7.20 -12.76
CA SER A 324 3.30 -6.64 -14.12
C SER A 324 2.96 -5.15 -14.11
N THR A 325 3.77 -4.34 -14.77
CA THR A 325 3.52 -2.89 -14.97
C THR A 325 2.37 -2.63 -15.93
N LEU A 326 2.02 -3.63 -16.74
CA LEU A 326 0.95 -3.59 -17.73
C LEU A 326 -0.38 -4.14 -17.19
N ARG A 327 -0.46 -4.64 -15.95
CA ARG A 327 -1.69 -5.22 -15.41
C ARG A 327 -2.87 -4.25 -15.55
N SER A 328 -3.98 -4.74 -16.12
CA SER A 328 -5.19 -3.94 -16.29
C SER A 328 -5.82 -3.55 -14.94
N PRO A 329 -6.45 -2.38 -14.84
CA PRO A 329 -7.36 -2.10 -13.74
C PRO A 329 -8.57 -3.03 -13.75
N HIS A 330 -9.10 -3.31 -12.56
CA HIS A 330 -10.41 -3.94 -12.44
C HIS A 330 -11.50 -3.01 -13.01
N GLY A 331 -12.56 -3.57 -13.58
CA GLY A 331 -13.64 -2.80 -14.22
C GLY A 331 -14.30 -1.77 -13.29
N CYS A 332 -14.54 -2.15 -12.02
CA CYS A 332 -15.10 -1.23 -11.01
C CYS A 332 -14.22 0.01 -10.82
N HIS A 333 -12.91 -0.15 -10.70
CA HIS A 333 -11.98 0.98 -10.55
C HIS A 333 -11.87 1.81 -11.84
N THR A 334 -12.01 1.17 -12.99
CA THR A 334 -12.04 1.84 -14.30
C THR A 334 -13.25 2.77 -14.42
N GLN A 335 -14.43 2.28 -14.01
CA GLN A 335 -15.65 3.08 -13.94
C GLN A 335 -15.54 4.20 -12.89
N TYR A 336 -14.95 3.90 -11.73
CA TYR A 336 -14.68 4.89 -10.68
C TYR A 336 -13.83 6.06 -11.21
N MET A 337 -12.73 5.76 -11.91
CA MET A 337 -11.88 6.76 -12.56
C MET A 337 -12.64 7.60 -13.57
N ASN A 338 -13.46 6.96 -14.42
CA ASN A 338 -14.27 7.66 -15.40
C ASN A 338 -15.30 8.61 -14.73
N ASN A 339 -15.96 8.15 -13.66
CA ASN A 339 -16.91 8.97 -12.90
C ASN A 339 -16.23 10.19 -12.24
N MET A 340 -14.98 10.03 -11.81
CA MET A 340 -14.17 11.11 -11.21
C MET A 340 -13.53 12.05 -12.26
N GLY A 341 -13.60 11.70 -13.55
CA GLY A 341 -12.93 12.44 -14.62
C GLY A 341 -11.41 12.26 -14.67
N SER A 342 -10.87 11.21 -14.05
CA SER A 342 -9.44 10.88 -14.04
C SER A 342 -9.10 9.82 -15.08
N ILE A 343 -8.90 10.24 -16.34
CA ILE A 343 -8.64 9.32 -17.46
C ILE A 343 -7.33 8.54 -17.28
N ALA A 344 -6.27 9.19 -16.80
CA ALA A 344 -5.00 8.53 -16.47
C ALA A 344 -4.70 8.68 -14.98
N SER A 345 -4.04 7.67 -14.42
CA SER A 345 -3.65 7.64 -13.01
C SER A 345 -2.25 7.07 -12.79
N LEU A 346 -1.50 7.67 -11.87
CA LEU A 346 -0.26 7.10 -11.33
C LEU A 346 -0.34 7.12 -9.81
N ALA A 347 -0.33 5.95 -9.19
CA ALA A 347 -0.36 5.79 -7.74
C ALA A 347 0.96 5.23 -7.25
N MET A 348 1.51 5.82 -6.19
CA MET A 348 2.78 5.42 -5.59
C MET A 348 2.62 5.25 -4.07
N ALA A 349 3.08 4.12 -3.56
CA ALA A 349 2.91 3.75 -2.16
C ALA A 349 3.90 4.48 -1.25
N VAL A 350 3.39 5.04 -0.17
CA VAL A 350 4.20 5.60 0.93
C VAL A 350 4.23 4.57 2.04
N ILE A 351 5.37 3.88 2.15
CA ILE A 351 5.59 2.85 3.17
C ILE A 351 6.41 3.43 4.31
N VAL A 352 5.90 3.28 5.53
CA VAL A 352 6.60 3.60 6.76
C VAL A 352 6.95 2.28 7.44
N ASN A 353 8.24 2.02 7.60
CA ASN A 353 8.71 0.81 8.27
C ASN A 353 8.87 1.10 9.76
N ASN A 354 8.08 0.43 10.59
CA ASN A 354 8.31 0.40 12.03
C ASN A 354 9.07 -0.88 12.37
N ASN A 355 9.78 -0.91 13.50
CA ASN A 355 10.76 -1.97 13.83
C ASN A 355 10.27 -3.42 13.61
N ASP A 356 8.95 -3.68 13.71
CA ASP A 356 8.35 -5.00 13.53
C ASP A 356 7.37 -5.13 12.34
N SER A 357 7.07 -4.04 11.60
CA SER A 357 6.13 -4.13 10.46
C SER A 357 6.21 -2.97 9.45
N MET A 358 6.01 -3.31 8.17
CA MET A 358 5.77 -2.32 7.10
C MET A 358 4.30 -1.90 7.05
N LYS A 359 4.03 -0.63 7.36
CA LYS A 359 2.70 -0.01 7.24
C LYS A 359 2.61 0.79 5.94
N LEU A 360 1.50 0.62 5.22
CA LEU A 360 1.11 1.53 4.13
C LEU A 360 0.52 2.78 4.78
N TRP A 361 1.29 3.87 4.82
CA TRP A 361 0.87 5.11 5.48
C TRP A 361 -0.08 5.94 4.60
N GLY A 362 0.15 5.89 3.29
CA GLY A 362 -0.63 6.64 2.32
C GLY A 362 -0.20 6.31 0.89
N LEU A 363 -0.77 7.05 -0.06
CA LEU A 363 -0.43 7.02 -1.46
C LEU A 363 -0.17 8.45 -1.96
N VAL A 364 0.83 8.61 -2.83
CA VAL A 364 0.87 9.75 -3.74
C VAL A 364 0.12 9.36 -5.01
N VAL A 365 -1.00 10.04 -5.26
CA VAL A 365 -1.89 9.75 -6.38
C VAL A 365 -1.86 10.90 -7.37
N CYS A 366 -1.69 10.58 -8.65
CA CYS A 366 -1.65 11.55 -9.73
C CYS A 366 -2.84 11.29 -10.66
N HIS A 367 -3.59 12.33 -11.03
CA HIS A 367 -4.70 12.24 -11.99
C HIS A 367 -4.45 13.16 -13.19
N HIS A 368 -4.82 12.67 -14.37
CA HIS A 368 -4.76 13.45 -15.61
C HIS A 368 -6.11 13.39 -16.32
N THR A 369 -6.49 14.50 -16.94
CA THR A 369 -7.76 14.61 -17.68
C THR A 369 -7.72 13.98 -19.07
N SER A 370 -6.55 13.56 -19.54
CA SER A 370 -6.34 12.86 -20.80
C SER A 370 -5.41 11.65 -20.61
N PRO A 371 -5.31 10.74 -21.59
CA PRO A 371 -4.35 9.64 -21.52
C PRO A 371 -2.92 10.13 -21.28
N ARG A 372 -2.18 9.44 -20.40
CA ARG A 372 -0.81 9.83 -20.03
C ARG A 372 0.08 8.63 -19.78
N TYR A 373 1.19 8.58 -20.52
CA TYR A 373 2.24 7.59 -20.33
C TYR A 373 3.45 8.23 -19.63
N VAL A 374 3.95 7.57 -18.58
CA VAL A 374 5.21 7.92 -17.90
C VAL A 374 6.23 6.80 -18.12
N PRO A 375 7.40 7.08 -18.72
CA PRO A 375 8.42 6.06 -18.94
C PRO A 375 8.85 5.35 -17.65
N PHE A 376 9.19 4.06 -17.75
CA PHE A 376 9.65 3.27 -16.61
C PHE A 376 10.80 3.92 -15.81
N PRO A 377 11.87 4.48 -16.42
CA PRO A 377 12.94 5.12 -15.66
C PRO A 377 12.46 6.26 -14.76
N LEU A 378 11.46 7.03 -15.20
CA LEU A 378 10.89 8.12 -14.43
C LEU A 378 9.98 7.60 -13.30
N ARG A 379 9.22 6.53 -13.55
CA ARG A 379 8.45 5.84 -12.49
C ARG A 379 9.36 5.27 -11.41
N TYR A 380 10.49 4.67 -11.79
CA TYR A 380 11.48 4.13 -10.87
C TYR A 380 12.18 5.24 -10.06
N ALA A 381 12.48 6.38 -10.70
CA ALA A 381 12.93 7.59 -10.03
C ALA A 381 11.92 8.09 -8.97
N CYS A 382 10.63 8.10 -9.29
CA CYS A 382 9.59 8.49 -8.33
C CYS A 382 9.46 7.46 -7.20
N GLU A 383 9.67 6.17 -7.47
CA GLU A 383 9.71 5.15 -6.41
C GLU A 383 10.80 5.43 -5.38
N PHE A 384 12.02 5.79 -5.82
CA PHE A 384 13.09 6.18 -4.89
C PHE A 384 12.75 7.44 -4.09
N LEU A 385 12.08 8.41 -4.72
CA LEU A 385 11.58 9.59 -4.00
C LEU A 385 10.57 9.19 -2.92
N MET A 386 9.66 8.24 -3.20
CA MET A 386 8.71 7.74 -2.20
C MET A 386 9.39 6.99 -1.06
N GLN A 387 10.49 6.27 -1.33
CA GLN A 387 11.26 5.61 -0.28
C GLN A 387 11.93 6.63 0.65
N ALA A 388 12.56 7.67 0.09
CA ALA A 388 13.13 8.76 0.87
C ALA A 388 12.05 9.51 1.67
N PHE A 389 10.88 9.72 1.07
CA PHE A 389 9.74 10.34 1.73
C PHE A 389 9.18 9.49 2.87
N GLY A 390 8.99 8.18 2.67
CA GLY A 390 8.55 7.27 3.72
C GLY A 390 9.51 7.24 4.92
N LEU A 391 10.82 7.32 4.67
CA LEU A 391 11.83 7.45 5.72
C LEU A 391 11.73 8.78 6.46
N GLN A 392 11.54 9.90 5.75
CA GLN A 392 11.39 11.20 6.40
C GLN A 392 10.12 11.25 7.25
N ILE A 393 9.00 10.73 6.75
CA ILE A 393 7.76 10.59 7.52
C ILE A 393 7.98 9.74 8.77
N TYR A 394 8.71 8.63 8.66
CA TYR A 394 9.06 7.82 9.82
C TYR A 394 9.81 8.62 10.89
N ILE A 395 10.82 9.40 10.48
CA ILE A 395 11.61 10.25 11.40
C ILE A 395 10.69 11.28 12.08
N GLU A 396 9.83 11.97 11.32
CA GLU A 396 8.90 12.96 11.91
C GLU A 396 7.91 12.33 12.89
N LEU A 397 7.36 11.15 12.57
CA LEU A 397 6.44 10.44 13.46
C LEU A 397 7.14 10.03 14.76
N GLN A 398 8.38 9.57 14.69
CA GLN A 398 9.19 9.21 15.86
C GLN A 398 9.49 10.45 16.71
N LEU A 399 9.90 11.56 16.08
CA LEU A 399 10.15 12.82 16.79
C LEU A 399 8.90 13.35 17.47
N ALA A 400 7.75 13.33 16.78
CA ALA A 400 6.47 13.75 17.35
C ALA A 400 6.08 12.87 18.56
N SER A 401 6.27 11.55 18.45
CA SER A 401 6.02 10.61 19.56
C SER A 401 6.93 10.89 20.75
N GLN A 402 8.23 11.08 20.53
CA GLN A 402 9.20 11.38 21.59
C GLN A 402 8.92 12.71 22.28
N LEU A 403 8.55 13.75 21.52
CA LEU A 403 8.19 15.05 22.07
C LEU A 403 6.91 14.96 22.91
N ALA A 404 5.91 14.21 22.44
CA ALA A 404 4.68 13.95 23.18
C ALA A 404 4.98 13.20 24.49
N GLU A 405 5.74 12.10 24.43
CA GLU A 405 6.13 11.31 25.59
C GLU A 405 6.93 12.14 26.62
N LYS A 406 7.92 12.90 26.15
CA LYS A 406 8.70 13.81 27.00
C LYS A 406 7.81 14.85 27.69
N LYS A 407 6.82 15.40 26.97
CA LYS A 407 5.85 16.34 27.54
C LYS A 407 4.99 15.65 28.61
N THR A 408 4.50 14.44 28.33
CA THR A 408 3.71 13.63 29.27
C THR A 408 4.49 13.33 30.54
N ILE A 409 5.72 12.79 30.43
CA ILE A 409 6.56 12.46 31.59
C ILE A 409 6.87 13.71 32.42
N ARG A 410 7.22 14.84 31.78
CA ARG A 410 7.49 16.10 32.48
C ARG A 410 6.27 16.58 33.26
N THR A 411 5.08 16.49 32.65
CA THR A 411 3.83 16.91 33.29
C THR A 411 3.48 15.97 34.45
N GLN A 412 3.64 14.66 34.27
CA GLN A 412 3.40 13.68 35.32
C GLN A 412 4.32 13.88 36.53
N ILE A 413 5.62 14.12 36.32
CA ILE A 413 6.57 14.39 37.41
C ILE A 413 6.13 15.62 38.22
N LEU A 414 5.71 16.68 37.54
CA LEU A 414 5.28 17.92 38.19
C LEU A 414 3.99 17.73 38.99
N LEU A 415 3.00 17.01 38.43
CA LEU A 415 1.77 16.67 39.14
C LEU A 415 2.02 15.76 40.35
N CYS A 416 2.93 14.79 40.24
CA CYS A 416 3.34 13.95 41.38
C CYS A 416 4.03 14.77 42.47
N ASP A 417 4.91 15.70 42.13
CA ASP A 417 5.56 16.58 43.11
C ASP A 417 4.54 17.47 43.84
N MET A 418 3.54 17.99 43.12
CA MET A 418 2.43 18.76 43.71
C MET A 418 1.57 17.91 44.65
N LEU A 419 1.26 16.64 44.30
CA LEU A 419 0.52 15.74 45.18
C LEU A 419 1.26 15.41 46.47
N LEU A 420 2.60 15.41 46.44
CA LEU A 420 3.44 15.10 47.61
C LEU A 420 3.65 16.33 48.52
N ARG A 421 3.64 17.53 47.95
CA ARG A 421 3.97 18.78 48.68
C ARG A 421 2.75 19.61 49.07
N ASP A 422 1.69 19.57 48.27
CA ASP A 422 0.51 20.42 48.41
C ASP A 422 -0.76 19.60 48.66
N ALA A 423 -1.93 20.27 48.70
CA ALA A 423 -3.23 19.61 48.80
C ALA A 423 -3.56 18.84 47.51
N PRO A 424 -4.31 17.71 47.58
CA PRO A 424 -4.74 16.95 46.39
C PRO A 424 -5.47 17.79 45.34
N SER A 425 -6.15 18.86 45.75
CA SER A 425 -6.82 19.83 44.86
C SER A 425 -5.86 20.60 43.94
N SER A 426 -4.55 20.61 44.23
CA SER A 426 -3.55 21.38 43.48
C SER A 426 -3.41 20.92 42.04
N ILE A 427 -3.65 19.63 41.76
CA ILE A 427 -3.61 19.06 40.39
C ILE A 427 -4.71 19.62 39.47
N VAL A 428 -5.76 20.21 40.07
CA VAL A 428 -6.89 20.84 39.36
C VAL A 428 -6.81 22.36 39.45
N THR A 429 -6.28 22.91 40.55
CA THR A 429 -6.35 24.35 40.83
C THR A 429 -5.10 25.14 40.40
N GLN A 430 -3.98 24.48 40.12
CA GLN A 430 -2.74 25.13 39.68
C GLN A 430 -2.35 24.72 38.25
N SER A 431 -1.36 25.41 37.68
CA SER A 431 -0.82 25.18 36.34
C SER A 431 0.64 24.72 36.40
N PRO A 432 1.03 23.64 35.69
CA PRO A 432 0.20 22.80 34.85
C PRO A 432 -0.77 21.92 35.66
N SER A 433 -1.93 21.67 35.08
CA SER A 433 -3.03 20.91 35.67
C SER A 433 -3.14 19.52 35.04
N ILE A 434 -4.08 18.71 35.53
CA ILE A 434 -4.41 17.41 34.93
C ILE A 434 -4.83 17.51 33.44
N MET A 435 -5.40 18.65 33.02
CA MET A 435 -5.77 18.90 31.62
C MET A 435 -4.55 19.13 30.71
N ASP A 436 -3.38 19.40 31.27
CA ASP A 436 -2.13 19.50 30.49
C ASP A 436 -1.50 18.12 30.25
N LEU A 437 -1.83 17.14 31.11
CA LEU A 437 -1.39 15.74 30.99
C LEU A 437 -2.23 14.99 29.97
N VAL A 438 -3.55 15.16 30.04
CA VAL A 438 -4.52 14.52 29.13
C VAL A 438 -5.26 15.61 28.39
N LYS A 439 -5.24 15.58 27.05
CA LYS A 439 -6.06 16.50 26.25
C LYS A 439 -7.54 16.22 26.52
N CYS A 440 -8.20 17.11 27.24
CA CYS A 440 -9.63 17.05 27.51
C CYS A 440 -10.22 18.46 27.59
N ASP A 441 -11.55 18.55 27.44
CA ASP A 441 -12.29 19.81 27.55
C ASP A 441 -12.53 20.23 29.00
N GLY A 442 -12.49 19.27 29.94
CA GLY A 442 -12.55 19.52 31.36
C GLY A 442 -12.10 18.32 32.21
N ALA A 443 -11.92 18.57 33.50
CA ALA A 443 -11.52 17.58 34.49
C ALA A 443 -12.18 17.86 35.84
N ALA A 444 -12.53 16.80 36.57
CA ALA A 444 -13.10 16.88 37.91
C ALA A 444 -12.31 15.97 38.88
N LEU A 445 -12.01 16.48 40.07
CA LEU A 445 -11.49 15.70 41.19
C LEU A 445 -12.55 15.65 42.28
N TYR A 446 -12.93 14.44 42.70
CA TYR A 446 -13.80 14.23 43.85
C TYR A 446 -13.02 13.51 44.96
N TYR A 447 -12.69 14.24 46.03
CA TYR A 447 -11.87 13.72 47.13
C TYR A 447 -12.33 14.30 48.47
N GLY A 448 -12.48 13.44 49.49
CA GLY A 448 -12.87 13.89 50.84
C GLY A 448 -14.25 14.58 50.90
N ARG A 449 -15.22 14.17 50.07
CA ARG A 449 -16.55 14.80 49.87
C ARG A 449 -16.54 16.20 49.27
N ASN A 450 -15.38 16.68 48.81
CA ASN A 450 -15.27 17.93 48.08
C ASN A 450 -15.08 17.64 46.59
N CYS A 451 -15.65 18.49 45.75
CA CYS A 451 -15.53 18.43 44.30
C CYS A 451 -14.76 19.66 43.78
N TRP A 452 -13.73 19.42 42.98
CA TRP A 452 -12.99 20.47 42.27
C TRP A 452 -13.16 20.26 40.78
N LEU A 453 -13.65 21.30 40.09
CA LEU A 453 -13.99 21.28 38.68
C LEU A 453 -13.08 22.24 37.91
N LEU A 454 -12.65 21.84 36.72
CA LEU A 454 -11.82 22.64 35.82
C LEU A 454 -12.26 22.43 34.37
N GLY A 455 -12.46 23.51 33.62
CA GLY A 455 -12.89 23.45 32.22
C GLY A 455 -14.39 23.12 32.07
N VAL A 456 -14.74 22.39 31.01
CA VAL A 456 -16.11 21.96 30.70
C VAL A 456 -16.40 20.66 31.44
N THR A 457 -17.20 20.73 32.50
CA THR A 457 -17.53 19.56 33.33
C THR A 457 -19.02 19.48 33.65
N PRO A 458 -19.53 18.28 33.97
CA PRO A 458 -20.79 18.12 34.68
C PRO A 458 -20.87 18.95 35.97
N THR A 459 -22.09 19.19 36.46
CA THR A 459 -22.29 19.79 37.79
C THR A 459 -21.81 18.86 38.90
N GLU A 460 -21.52 19.39 40.08
CA GLU A 460 -21.07 18.60 41.24
C GLU A 460 -22.01 17.42 41.57
N LEU A 461 -23.33 17.64 41.48
CA LEU A 461 -24.33 16.59 41.68
C LEU A 461 -24.21 15.47 40.63
N GLN A 462 -23.96 15.84 39.38
CA GLN A 462 -23.80 14.88 38.29
C GLN A 462 -22.46 14.14 38.37
N VAL A 463 -21.37 14.82 38.75
CA VAL A 463 -20.08 14.16 39.00
C VAL A 463 -20.22 13.11 40.10
N LYS A 464 -20.98 13.42 41.15
CA LYS A 464 -21.27 12.47 42.23
C LYS A 464 -22.08 11.26 41.73
N ASP A 465 -23.11 11.49 40.93
CA ASP A 465 -23.92 10.42 40.33
C ASP A 465 -23.06 9.48 39.45
N ILE A 466 -22.16 10.05 38.65
CA ILE A 466 -21.18 9.28 37.84
C ILE A 466 -20.24 8.48 38.75
N ALA A 467 -19.73 9.07 39.83
CA ALA A 467 -18.85 8.38 40.77
C ALA A 467 -19.56 7.21 41.47
N ASP A 468 -20.82 7.39 41.88
CA ASP A 468 -21.65 6.33 42.47
C ASP A 468 -21.92 5.21 41.45
N TRP A 469 -22.19 5.55 40.19
CA TRP A 469 -22.34 4.58 39.11
C TRP A 469 -21.05 3.77 38.86
N LEU A 470 -19.88 4.42 38.84
CA LEU A 470 -18.58 3.75 38.68
C LEU A 470 -18.30 2.77 39.83
N LEU A 471 -18.60 3.16 41.08
CA LEU A 471 -18.40 2.29 42.24
C LEU A 471 -19.30 1.04 42.18
N ASN A 472 -20.55 1.20 41.73
CA ASN A 472 -21.52 0.11 41.69
C ASN A 472 -21.29 -0.88 40.53
N ASN A 473 -20.84 -0.40 39.37
CA ASN A 473 -20.76 -1.20 38.14
C ASN A 473 -19.32 -1.56 37.73
N HIS A 474 -18.32 -0.83 38.25
CA HIS A 474 -16.91 -0.96 37.86
C HIS A 474 -15.95 -0.99 39.06
N GLY A 475 -16.43 -1.26 40.28
CA GLY A 475 -15.62 -1.23 41.51
C GLY A 475 -14.44 -2.21 41.55
N ASP A 476 -14.46 -3.27 40.73
CA ASP A 476 -13.36 -4.23 40.60
C ASP A 476 -12.25 -3.78 39.63
N SER A 477 -12.46 -2.66 38.91
CA SER A 477 -11.49 -2.08 37.98
C SER A 477 -10.68 -0.95 38.62
N THR A 478 -9.45 -0.74 38.15
CA THR A 478 -8.62 0.42 38.52
C THR A 478 -9.07 1.72 37.83
N GLY A 479 -9.98 1.64 36.86
CA GLY A 479 -10.57 2.78 36.16
C GLY A 479 -11.40 2.38 34.94
N LEU A 480 -12.12 3.35 34.34
CA LEU A 480 -12.87 3.18 33.10
C LEU A 480 -12.49 4.28 32.11
N SER A 481 -12.37 3.92 30.83
CA SER A 481 -12.23 4.87 29.72
C SER A 481 -13.27 4.51 28.65
N THR A 482 -14.01 5.50 28.17
CA THR A 482 -15.03 5.34 27.12
C THR A 482 -15.12 6.61 26.28
N ASP A 483 -15.40 6.43 25.00
CA ASP A 483 -15.75 7.47 24.03
C ASP A 483 -17.24 7.85 24.07
N SER A 484 -18.09 7.03 24.68
CA SER A 484 -19.54 7.23 24.77
C SER A 484 -20.12 6.71 26.08
N LEU A 485 -20.48 7.62 26.99
CA LEU A 485 -21.13 7.26 28.27
C LEU A 485 -22.43 6.46 28.05
N SER A 486 -23.17 6.74 26.98
CA SER A 486 -24.37 5.98 26.65
C SER A 486 -24.07 4.53 26.26
N GLU A 487 -23.03 4.29 25.45
CA GLU A 487 -22.65 2.93 25.07
C GLU A 487 -22.00 2.18 26.23
N ALA A 488 -21.31 2.89 27.13
CA ALA A 488 -20.82 2.34 28.39
C ALA A 488 -21.93 1.95 29.37
N GLY A 489 -23.20 2.31 29.10
CA GLY A 489 -24.35 1.93 29.91
C GLY A 489 -24.60 2.85 31.11
N TYR A 490 -24.07 4.08 31.09
CA TYR A 490 -24.41 5.07 32.11
C TYR A 490 -25.83 5.62 31.89
N PRO A 491 -26.79 5.40 32.82
CA PRO A 491 -28.20 5.74 32.61
C PRO A 491 -28.45 7.25 32.42
N GLY A 492 -27.62 8.08 33.05
CA GLY A 492 -27.73 9.54 33.01
C GLY A 492 -27.03 10.21 31.83
N ALA A 493 -26.49 9.46 30.86
CA ALA A 493 -25.61 10.00 29.82
C ALA A 493 -26.22 11.19 29.06
N SER A 494 -27.52 11.14 28.76
CA SER A 494 -28.24 12.20 28.06
C SER A 494 -28.39 13.52 28.85
N GLN A 495 -28.07 13.54 30.15
CA GLN A 495 -28.26 14.70 31.02
C GLN A 495 -26.95 15.45 31.32
N VAL A 496 -25.80 14.88 30.97
CA VAL A 496 -24.46 15.42 31.29
C VAL A 496 -23.71 16.03 30.09
N GLY A 497 -24.34 16.03 28.92
CA GLY A 497 -23.79 16.59 27.69
C GLY A 497 -24.64 16.20 26.50
#